data_AF-A0A1S2JXM0-F1
#
_entry.id   AF-A0A1S2JXM0-F1
#
_cell.length_a   1.000
_cell.length_b   1.000
_cell.length_c   1.000
_cell.angle_alpha   90.00
_cell.angle_beta   90.00
_cell.angle_gamma   90.00
#
_symmetry.space_group_name_H-M   'P 1'
#
loop_
_entity.id
_entity.type
_entity.pdbx_description
1 polymer ?
#
loop_
_entity_poly.entity_id
_entity_poly.type
_entity_poly.pdbx_seq_one_letter_code
_entity_poly.pdbx_strand_id
1 'polypeptide(L)'
;MRHVHFTGNPKGALELDDQAYGSSWVRTAWEALLALRDFADAAMEGGAHGDFRTWCEHAPRGAHTISPRKIVRRESKTVKANPCWRRQRTFPVPEYVHPSRRLFMGAHLRIGSGNTVAPRLHYFDGACARHGVFIGYIGPHLTNTLT
;
A
#
# COMPACT_ATOMS: atom_id res chain seq x y z
N MET A 1 8.46 -6.23 -17.06
CA MET A 1 9.01 -5.39 -15.97
C MET A 1 7.89 -4.61 -15.31
N ARG A 2 7.75 -4.78 -13.99
CA ARG A 2 7.19 -3.83 -13.00
C ARG A 2 5.72 -3.45 -13.16
N HIS A 3 4.82 -4.35 -12.73
CA HIS A 3 3.42 -4.02 -12.43
C HIS A 3 3.25 -3.32 -11.06
N VAL A 4 4.31 -2.74 -10.50
CA VAL A 4 4.28 -1.94 -9.27
C VAL A 4 4.95 -0.60 -9.54
N HIS A 5 4.24 0.48 -9.26
CA HIS A 5 4.65 1.84 -9.54
C HIS A 5 4.60 2.68 -8.27
N PHE A 6 5.70 3.34 -7.92
CA PHE A 6 5.67 4.37 -6.89
C PHE A 6 5.30 5.72 -7.50
N THR A 7 4.28 6.36 -6.95
CA THR A 7 3.72 7.64 -7.43
C THR A 7 3.58 8.68 -6.30
N GLY A 8 3.98 8.28 -5.09
CA GLY A 8 3.99 9.14 -3.91
C GLY A 8 5.16 10.13 -3.89
N ASN A 9 5.19 10.94 -2.83
CA ASN A 9 6.35 11.77 -2.52
C ASN A 9 7.38 10.93 -1.73
N PRO A 10 8.64 10.77 -2.21
CA PRO A 10 9.68 10.02 -1.51
C PRO A 10 9.99 10.57 -0.11
N LYS A 11 9.74 11.86 0.14
CA LYS A 11 10.02 12.51 1.42
C LYS A 11 9.43 11.77 2.61
N GLY A 12 8.21 11.24 2.49
CA GLY A 12 7.56 10.52 3.58
C GLY A 12 8.32 9.24 3.99
N ALA A 13 8.98 8.58 3.03
CA ALA A 13 9.80 7.41 3.31
C ALA A 13 11.14 7.83 3.94
N LEU A 14 11.76 8.90 3.42
CA LEU A 14 13.02 9.44 3.93
C LEU A 14 12.90 9.93 5.39
N GLU A 15 11.76 10.49 5.78
CA GLU A 15 11.47 10.89 7.17
C GLU A 15 11.49 9.71 8.17
N LEU A 16 11.44 8.47 7.68
CA LEU A 16 11.53 7.27 8.52
C LEU A 16 12.97 6.83 8.79
N ASP A 17 13.95 7.23 7.97
CA ASP A 17 15.30 6.66 7.99
C ASP A 17 15.99 6.83 9.35
N ASP A 18 15.86 8.01 9.95
CA ASP A 18 16.43 8.33 11.28
C ASP A 18 15.85 7.46 12.41
N GLN A 19 14.65 6.91 12.21
CA GLN A 19 13.90 6.15 13.21
C GLN A 19 13.82 4.65 12.88
N ALA A 20 14.33 4.26 11.71
CA ALA A 20 14.29 2.88 11.24
C ALA A 20 15.39 2.00 11.85
N TYR A 21 16.40 2.59 12.50
CA TYR A 21 17.52 1.85 13.08
C TYR A 21 17.06 0.82 14.12
N GLY A 22 17.50 -0.43 13.97
CA GLY A 22 17.08 -1.55 14.83
C GLY A 22 15.63 -2.03 14.63
N SER A 23 14.85 -1.39 13.75
CA SER A 23 13.49 -1.81 13.41
C SER A 23 13.46 -2.90 12.33
N SER A 24 12.30 -3.55 12.16
CA SER A 24 12.03 -4.45 11.04
C SER A 24 11.34 -3.75 9.85
N TRP A 25 11.29 -2.41 9.84
CA TRP A 25 10.49 -1.65 8.88
C TRP A 25 10.98 -1.80 7.45
N VAL A 26 12.29 -1.69 7.21
CA VAL A 26 12.88 -1.87 5.88
C VAL A 26 12.59 -3.26 5.35
N ARG A 27 12.81 -4.30 6.16
CA ARG A 27 12.51 -5.69 5.80
C ARG A 27 11.03 -5.88 5.49
N THR A 28 10.14 -5.39 6.35
CA THR A 28 8.69 -5.52 6.16
C THR A 28 8.22 -4.78 4.91
N ALA A 29 8.74 -3.57 4.65
CA ALA A 29 8.43 -2.82 3.45
C ALA A 29 8.91 -3.56 2.20
N TRP A 30 10.12 -4.12 2.23
CA TRP A 30 10.65 -4.90 1.13
C TRP A 30 9.80 -6.15 0.84
N GLU A 31 9.47 -6.95 1.86
CA GLU A 31 8.57 -8.11 1.75
C GLU A 31 7.21 -7.70 1.14
N ALA A 32 6.65 -6.57 1.59
CA ALA A 32 5.40 -6.07 1.06
C ALA A 32 5.50 -5.67 -0.43
N LEU A 33 6.61 -5.03 -0.84
CA LEU A 33 6.85 -4.67 -2.23
C LEU A 33 6.99 -5.89 -3.13
N LEU A 34 7.71 -6.92 -2.67
CA LEU A 34 7.84 -8.19 -3.39
C LEU A 34 6.48 -8.88 -3.52
N ALA A 35 5.71 -8.96 -2.44
CA ALA A 35 4.38 -9.58 -2.46
C ALA A 35 3.40 -8.82 -3.37
N LEU A 36 3.39 -7.47 -3.34
CA LEU A 36 2.56 -6.67 -4.25
C LEU A 36 2.95 -6.88 -5.71
N ARG A 37 4.24 -7.07 -6.00
CA ARG A 37 4.71 -7.38 -7.36
C ARG A 37 4.22 -8.75 -7.81
N ASP A 38 4.45 -9.79 -7.03
CA ASP A 38 4.04 -11.15 -7.37
C ASP A 38 2.50 -11.25 -7.49
N PHE A 39 1.75 -10.52 -6.66
CA PHE A 39 0.30 -10.38 -6.81
C PHE A 39 -0.09 -9.71 -8.14
N ALA A 40 0.56 -8.59 -8.47
CA ALA A 40 0.24 -7.85 -9.69
C ALA A 40 0.58 -8.67 -10.94
N ASP A 41 1.69 -9.41 -10.92
CA ASP A 41 2.09 -10.34 -11.97
C ASP A 41 1.02 -11.46 -12.13
N ALA A 42 0.62 -12.11 -11.02
CA ALA A 42 -0.42 -13.13 -11.03
C ALA A 42 -1.79 -12.59 -11.52
N ALA A 43 -2.15 -11.36 -11.15
CA ALA A 43 -3.40 -10.74 -11.58
C ALA A 43 -3.42 -10.45 -13.10
N MET A 44 -2.28 -10.03 -13.66
CA MET A 44 -2.14 -9.79 -15.10
C MET A 44 -2.24 -11.07 -15.92
N GLU A 45 -1.78 -12.19 -15.37
CA GLU A 45 -1.87 -13.53 -15.98
C GLU A 45 -3.23 -14.20 -15.76
N GLY A 46 -4.15 -13.56 -15.02
CA GLY A 46 -5.46 -14.12 -14.67
C GLY A 46 -5.43 -15.16 -13.55
N GLY A 47 -4.29 -15.34 -12.89
CA GLY A 47 -4.09 -16.28 -11.79
C GLY A 47 -4.36 -15.72 -10.38
N ALA A 48 -4.56 -14.41 -10.23
CA ALA A 48 -4.99 -13.83 -8.95
C ALA A 48 -6.52 -13.75 -8.87
N HIS A 49 -7.09 -14.32 -7.81
CA HIS A 49 -8.51 -14.21 -7.50
C HIS A 49 -8.73 -13.41 -6.22
N GLY A 50 -9.61 -12.40 -6.29
CA GLY A 50 -9.93 -11.54 -5.15
C GLY A 50 -8.93 -10.41 -4.91
N ASP A 51 -8.96 -9.84 -3.71
CA ASP A 51 -8.04 -8.76 -3.33
C ASP A 51 -6.68 -9.28 -2.87
N PHE A 52 -5.68 -8.38 -2.83
CA PHE A 52 -4.32 -8.69 -2.40
C PHE A 52 -4.23 -9.46 -1.06
N ARG A 53 -5.17 -9.20 -0.13
CA ARG A 53 -5.18 -9.93 1.15
C ARG A 53 -5.60 -11.38 0.95
N THR A 54 -6.69 -11.61 0.22
CA THR A 54 -7.12 -12.98 -0.14
C THR A 54 -6.05 -13.71 -0.93
N TRP A 55 -5.39 -13.02 -1.87
CA TRP A 55 -4.29 -13.61 -2.61
C TRP A 55 -3.13 -14.04 -1.69
N CYS A 56 -2.71 -13.19 -0.74
CA CYS A 56 -1.68 -13.58 0.25
C CYS A 56 -2.09 -14.78 1.12
N GLU A 57 -3.39 -15.00 1.36
CA GLU A 57 -3.90 -16.15 2.13
C GLU A 57 -3.80 -17.47 1.34
N HIS A 58 -3.78 -17.40 0.01
CA HIS A 58 -3.84 -18.56 -0.89
C HIS A 58 -2.73 -18.62 -1.94
N ALA A 59 -1.69 -17.81 -1.80
CA ALA A 59 -0.65 -17.66 -2.81
C ALA A 59 0.05 -19.01 -3.08
N PRO A 60 0.43 -19.29 -4.34
CA PRO A 60 1.12 -20.51 -4.69
C PRO A 60 2.48 -20.61 -3.99
N ARG A 61 2.96 -21.84 -3.79
CA ARG A 61 4.27 -22.09 -3.18
C ARG A 61 5.37 -21.39 -3.99
N GLY A 62 6.21 -20.62 -3.31
CA GLY A 62 7.31 -19.88 -3.93
C GLY A 62 6.98 -18.43 -4.28
N ALA A 63 5.71 -18.01 -4.22
CA ALA A 63 5.35 -16.61 -4.30
C ALA A 63 5.72 -15.87 -3.01
N HIS A 64 6.15 -14.61 -3.15
CA HIS A 64 6.34 -13.74 -2.00
C HIS A 64 4.98 -13.36 -1.41
N THR A 65 4.85 -13.48 -0.09
CA THR A 65 3.65 -13.07 0.64
C THR A 65 4.04 -12.24 1.85
N ILE A 66 3.07 -11.47 2.34
CA ILE A 66 3.15 -10.82 3.64
C ILE A 66 1.98 -11.29 4.49
N SER A 67 2.17 -11.31 5.82
CA SER A 67 1.11 -11.70 6.74
C SER A 67 -0.19 -10.94 6.43
N PRO A 68 -1.32 -11.63 6.18
CA PRO A 68 -2.61 -11.01 5.92
C PRO A 68 -3.07 -10.03 7.01
N ARG A 69 -2.57 -10.20 8.25
CA ARG A 69 -2.83 -9.31 9.39
C ARG A 69 -2.23 -7.90 9.23
N LYS A 70 -1.17 -7.77 8.42
CA LYS A 70 -0.57 -6.47 8.06
C LYS A 70 -1.37 -5.74 6.98
N ILE A 71 -2.28 -6.43 6.28
CA ILE A 71 -3.04 -5.88 5.15
C ILE A 71 -4.38 -5.33 5.62
N VAL A 72 -4.59 -4.04 5.40
CA VAL A 72 -5.87 -3.36 5.65
C VAL A 72 -6.54 -3.10 4.31
N ARG A 73 -7.64 -3.81 4.05
CA ARG A 73 -8.36 -3.72 2.75
C ARG A 73 -8.94 -2.33 2.49
N ARG A 74 -9.42 -1.65 3.54
CA ARG A 74 -10.14 -0.38 3.43
C ARG A 74 -9.95 0.46 4.69
N GLU A 75 -9.85 1.76 4.49
CA GLU A 75 -9.96 2.76 5.56
C GLU A 75 -11.34 2.78 6.23
N SER A 76 -11.36 3.26 7.48
CA SER A 76 -12.59 3.37 8.28
C SER A 76 -13.60 4.33 7.65
N LYS A 77 -14.89 4.15 7.98
CA LYS A 77 -15.96 5.06 7.52
C LYS A 77 -15.70 6.50 7.99
N THR A 78 -15.23 6.67 9.22
CA THR A 78 -14.91 7.97 9.82
C THR A 78 -13.80 8.70 9.05
N VAL A 79 -12.71 7.98 8.70
CA VAL A 79 -11.61 8.53 7.88
C VAL A 79 -12.11 8.97 6.50
N LYS A 80 -13.01 8.20 5.89
CA LYS A 80 -13.58 8.51 4.57
C LYS A 80 -14.53 9.71 4.60
N ALA A 81 -15.31 9.86 5.68
CA ALA A 81 -16.28 10.93 5.82
C ALA A 81 -15.63 12.29 6.13
N ASN A 82 -14.44 12.31 6.75
CA ASN A 82 -13.71 13.53 7.02
C ASN A 82 -12.91 14.00 5.78
N PRO A 83 -13.19 15.18 5.19
CA PRO A 83 -12.52 15.64 3.98
C PRO A 83 -11.01 15.82 4.12
N CYS A 84 -10.53 16.23 5.31
CA CYS A 84 -9.10 16.41 5.58
C CYS A 84 -8.37 15.06 5.60
N TRP A 85 -8.91 14.09 6.35
CA TRP A 85 -8.32 12.75 6.44
C TRP A 85 -8.38 11.98 5.12
N ARG A 86 -9.47 12.16 4.37
CA ARG A 86 -9.61 11.60 3.02
C ARG A 86 -8.58 12.20 2.06
N ARG A 87 -8.31 13.51 2.14
CA ARG A 87 -7.31 14.19 1.30
C ARG A 87 -5.89 13.66 1.55
N GLN A 88 -5.53 13.38 2.81
CA GLN A 88 -4.22 12.80 3.14
C GLN A 88 -4.01 11.41 2.52
N ARG A 89 -5.09 10.68 2.22
CA ARG A 89 -5.07 9.36 1.58
C ARG A 89 -5.36 9.42 0.09
N THR A 90 -5.35 10.62 -0.49
CA THR A 90 -5.57 10.84 -1.91
C THR A 90 -4.22 11.17 -2.56
N PHE A 91 -3.67 10.24 -3.33
CA PHE A 91 -2.30 10.31 -3.85
C PHE A 91 -2.26 10.47 -5.37
N PRO A 92 -1.13 10.95 -5.94
CA PRO A 92 -0.97 11.08 -7.37
C PRO A 92 -1.05 9.72 -8.07
N VAL A 93 -1.60 9.70 -9.28
CA VAL A 93 -1.55 8.57 -10.22
C VAL A 93 -1.42 9.13 -11.65
N PRO A 94 -0.92 8.35 -12.62
CA PRO A 94 -0.95 8.77 -14.02
C PRO A 94 -2.37 9.02 -14.53
N GLU A 95 -2.51 9.90 -15.52
CA GLU A 95 -3.81 10.28 -16.09
C GLU A 95 -4.56 9.09 -16.70
N TYR A 96 -3.85 8.15 -17.32
CA TYR A 96 -4.44 6.93 -17.87
C TYR A 96 -5.04 6.01 -16.80
N VAL A 97 -4.68 6.17 -15.52
CA VAL A 97 -5.26 5.44 -14.39
C VAL A 97 -6.51 6.16 -13.88
N HIS A 98 -6.47 7.49 -13.79
CA HIS A 98 -7.62 8.30 -13.41
C HIS A 98 -7.50 9.73 -13.95
N PRO A 99 -8.55 10.29 -14.59
CA PRO A 99 -8.50 11.61 -15.23
C PRO A 99 -8.10 12.76 -14.30
N SER A 100 -8.47 12.71 -13.01
CA SER A 100 -8.07 13.73 -12.03
C SER A 100 -6.60 13.66 -11.61
N ARG A 101 -5.83 12.67 -12.11
CA ARG A 101 -4.43 12.36 -11.75
C ARG A 101 -4.23 12.09 -10.26
N ARG A 102 -5.31 11.85 -9.50
CA ARG A 102 -5.28 11.54 -8.07
C ARG A 102 -6.36 10.54 -7.69
N LEU A 103 -6.03 9.60 -6.82
CA LEU A 103 -6.95 8.57 -6.33
C LEU A 103 -6.89 8.44 -4.82
N PHE A 104 -8.05 8.18 -4.20
CA PHE A 104 -8.13 7.79 -2.80
C PHE A 104 -7.65 6.34 -2.63
N MET A 105 -6.58 6.14 -1.88
CA MET A 105 -5.97 4.84 -1.59
C MET A 105 -6.29 4.42 -0.15
N GLY A 106 -7.46 3.80 0.00
CA GLY A 106 -7.92 3.29 1.29
C GLY A 106 -7.31 1.94 1.70
N ALA A 107 -6.74 1.20 0.76
CA ALA A 107 -6.01 -0.03 1.05
C ALA A 107 -4.58 0.34 1.49
N HIS A 108 -4.11 -0.29 2.57
CA HIS A 108 -2.79 -0.02 3.11
C HIS A 108 -2.19 -1.19 3.89
N LEU A 109 -0.89 -1.14 4.07
CA LEU A 109 -0.08 -2.09 4.81
C LEU A 109 0.44 -1.46 6.10
N ARG A 110 0.42 -2.24 7.18
CA ARG A 110 1.09 -1.91 8.45
C ARG A 110 2.55 -2.34 8.36
N ILE A 111 3.45 -1.37 8.20
CA ILE A 111 4.89 -1.64 8.14
C ILE A 111 5.48 -1.71 9.54
N GLY A 112 5.07 -0.79 10.41
CA GLY A 112 5.33 -0.85 11.85
C GLY A 112 4.04 -0.91 12.67
N SER A 113 4.22 -1.08 13.98
CA SER A 113 3.16 -1.16 14.99
C SER A 113 3.55 -0.38 16.24
N GLY A 114 2.56 -0.14 17.12
CA GLY A 114 2.75 0.55 18.40
C GLY A 114 2.25 2.00 18.39
N ASN A 115 2.47 2.71 19.50
CA ASN A 115 2.06 4.11 19.72
C ASN A 115 3.12 5.13 19.23
N THR A 116 4.06 4.69 18.39
CA THR A 116 5.10 5.54 17.78
C THR A 116 4.71 5.87 16.32
N VAL A 117 5.69 6.21 15.47
CA VAL A 117 5.52 6.57 14.04
C VAL A 117 4.65 5.59 13.23
N ALA A 118 4.61 4.31 13.62
CA ALA A 118 3.77 3.23 13.07
C ALA A 118 3.60 3.28 11.52
N PRO A 119 4.71 3.17 10.75
CA PRO A 119 4.70 3.47 9.33
C PRO A 119 3.69 2.67 8.51
N ARG A 120 3.17 3.31 7.46
CA ARG A 120 2.14 2.77 6.56
C ARG A 120 2.57 2.89 5.11
N LEU A 121 2.14 1.91 4.31
CA LEU A 121 2.24 1.95 2.85
C LEU A 121 0.81 1.94 2.28
N HIS A 122 0.41 2.99 1.58
CA HIS A 122 -0.89 3.05 0.89
C HIS A 122 -0.74 2.71 -0.58
N TYR A 123 -1.67 1.91 -1.08
CA TYR A 123 -1.66 1.47 -2.47
C TYR A 123 -3.05 1.47 -3.10
N PHE A 124 -3.06 1.57 -4.42
CA PHE A 124 -4.20 1.35 -5.29
C PHE A 124 -3.95 0.09 -6.11
N ASP A 125 -4.90 -0.83 -6.07
CA ASP A 125 -4.94 -2.00 -6.92
C ASP A 125 -5.64 -1.65 -8.24
N GLY A 126 -4.85 -1.38 -9.27
CA GLY A 126 -5.30 -1.23 -10.66
C GLY A 126 -5.01 -2.46 -11.50
N ALA A 127 -4.66 -3.60 -10.89
CA ALA A 127 -4.23 -4.79 -11.62
C ALA A 127 -5.38 -5.37 -12.48
N CYS A 128 -6.61 -5.36 -11.98
CA CYS A 128 -7.79 -5.75 -12.76
C CYS A 128 -8.03 -4.86 -13.99
N ALA A 129 -7.58 -3.60 -13.96
CA ALA A 129 -7.65 -2.67 -15.09
C ALA A 129 -6.39 -2.73 -15.97
N ARG A 130 -5.51 -3.72 -15.75
CA ARG A 130 -4.21 -3.88 -16.43
C ARG A 130 -3.24 -2.72 -16.25
N HIS A 131 -3.45 -1.88 -15.23
CA HIS A 131 -2.56 -0.77 -14.91
C HIS A 131 -1.50 -1.13 -13.87
N GLY A 132 -1.62 -2.31 -13.23
CA GLY A 132 -0.77 -2.73 -12.12
C GLY A 132 -1.15 -2.07 -10.79
N VAL A 133 -0.27 -2.17 -9.81
CA VAL A 133 -0.40 -1.62 -8.46
C VAL A 133 0.34 -0.28 -8.36
N PHE A 134 -0.31 0.71 -7.77
CA PHE A 134 0.27 2.04 -7.54
C PHE A 134 0.44 2.29 -6.06
N ILE A 135 1.66 2.57 -5.63
CA ILE A 135 2.00 2.93 -4.27
C ILE A 135 2.02 4.45 -4.20
N GLY A 136 1.04 5.02 -3.50
CA GLY A 136 0.89 6.47 -3.35
C GLY A 136 1.60 7.04 -2.12
N TYR A 137 1.96 6.18 -1.17
CA TYR A 137 2.58 6.62 0.08
C TYR A 137 3.35 5.51 0.76
N ILE A 138 4.53 5.85 1.28
CA ILE A 138 5.26 5.13 2.33
C ILE A 138 5.69 6.22 3.31
N GLY A 139 5.35 6.09 4.58
CA GLY A 139 5.70 7.10 5.58
C GLY A 139 5.04 6.89 6.92
N PRO A 140 5.15 7.87 7.83
CA PRO A 140 4.47 7.86 9.13
C PRO A 140 2.98 7.57 9.06
N HIS A 141 2.40 7.21 10.20
CA HIS A 141 0.95 7.10 10.30
C HIS A 141 0.25 8.43 9.97
N LEU A 142 -0.69 8.40 9.02
CA LEU A 142 -1.50 9.58 8.67
C LEU A 142 -2.57 9.85 9.72
N THR A 143 -2.86 11.13 9.99
CA THR A 143 -3.82 11.53 11.03
C THR A 143 -5.16 10.82 10.93
N ASN A 144 -5.72 10.51 12.10
CA ASN A 144 -7.01 9.86 12.28
C ASN A 144 -7.54 10.13 13.70
N THR A 145 -8.42 9.28 14.23
CA THR A 145 -8.92 9.43 15.60
C THR A 145 -7.90 9.13 16.71
N LEU A 146 -6.74 8.56 16.37
CA LEU A 146 -5.70 8.09 17.29
C LEU A 146 -4.34 8.80 17.10
N THR A 147 -4.24 9.69 16.12
CA THR A 147 -3.04 10.44 15.74
C THR A 147 -3.44 11.85 15.34
#